data_AF-H8KVY6-F1
#
_entry.id   AF-H8KVY6-F1
#
_cell.length_a   1.000
_cell.length_b   1.000
_cell.length_c   1.000
_cell.angle_alpha   90.00
_cell.angle_beta   90.00
_cell.angle_gamma   90.00
#
_symmetry.space_group_name_H-M   'P 1'
#
loop_
_entity.id
_entity.type
_entity.pdbx_description
1 polymer ?
#
loop_
_entity_poly.entity_id
_entity_poly.type
_entity_poly.pdbx_seq_one_letter_code
_entity_poly.pdbx_strand_id
1 'polypeptide(L)'
;MIKDWINRKFGKKTESESTIKDKNFDIDYDKNASFYHSNLINSIILFSLTKSDLEKLISPTFNPFFELETEIDYAFMPVCFETVFRNGLINSSFRSELLEFKLLTHGIPSEIWDWEYIDIHPTWIQIRQKAINILDKLEVKNRIYSDDYIIHEK
;
A
#
# COMPACT_ATOMS: atom_id res chain seq x y z
N MET A 1 16.03 3.83 17.88
CA MET A 1 16.05 3.93 16.40
C MET A 1 14.66 3.83 15.77
N ILE A 2 13.92 2.70 15.83
CA ILE A 2 12.54 2.62 15.25
C ILE A 2 11.55 3.52 15.99
N LYS A 3 11.59 3.53 17.32
CA LYS A 3 10.72 4.39 18.16
C LYS A 3 10.97 5.88 17.95
N ASP A 4 12.19 6.26 17.56
CA ASP A 4 12.57 7.67 17.39
C ASP A 4 12.07 8.26 16.07
N TRP A 5 11.97 7.46 15.01
CA TRP A 5 11.38 7.90 13.75
C TRP A 5 9.86 8.09 13.87
N ILE A 6 9.17 7.15 14.54
CA ILE A 6 7.73 7.23 14.81
C ILE A 6 7.42 8.45 15.70
N ASN A 7 8.18 8.66 16.78
CA ASN A 7 7.96 9.82 17.66
C ASN A 7 8.27 11.17 16.98
N ARG A 8 9.24 11.22 16.05
CA ARG A 8 9.55 12.46 15.30
C ARG A 8 8.48 12.82 14.28
N LYS A 9 7.78 11.84 13.70
CA LYS A 9 6.71 12.11 12.71
C LYS A 9 5.33 12.34 13.34
N PHE A 10 5.10 11.86 14.56
CA PHE A 10 3.77 11.85 15.22
C PHE A 10 3.75 12.51 16.62
N GLY A 11 4.74 13.33 16.96
CA GLY A 11 4.84 14.04 18.24
C GLY A 11 3.77 15.13 18.42
N LYS A 12 3.01 15.02 19.52
CA LYS A 12 1.88 15.84 20.01
C LYS A 12 1.88 17.34 19.66
N LYS A 13 0.83 17.79 18.96
CA LYS A 13 0.37 19.20 18.97
C LYS A 13 -0.53 19.45 20.19
N THR A 14 -0.36 20.61 20.82
CA THR A 14 -1.14 21.11 21.96
C THR A 14 -2.60 21.41 21.58
N GLU A 15 -3.51 21.05 22.49
CA GLU A 15 -4.93 20.74 22.25
C GLU A 15 -5.91 21.90 21.94
N SER A 16 -5.51 23.17 21.95
CA SER A 16 -6.51 24.26 22.02
C SER A 16 -6.72 25.11 20.75
N GLU A 17 -5.89 25.00 19.71
CA GLU A 17 -6.05 25.80 18.48
C GLU A 17 -6.05 24.98 17.16
N SER A 18 -5.74 23.68 17.20
CA SER A 18 -5.66 22.82 16.00
C SER A 18 -6.98 22.15 15.61
N THR A 19 -7.96 22.08 16.52
CA THR A 19 -9.14 21.22 16.40
C THR A 19 -10.15 21.65 15.34
N ILE A 20 -10.11 22.92 14.87
CA ILE A 20 -11.05 23.43 13.86
C ILE A 20 -10.49 23.33 12.44
N LYS A 21 -9.15 23.45 12.26
CA LYS A 21 -8.51 23.28 10.95
C LYS A 21 -8.30 21.80 10.59
N ASP A 22 -8.02 20.94 11.56
CA ASP A 22 -7.77 19.52 11.30
C ASP A 22 -9.06 18.76 10.92
N LYS A 23 -10.22 19.13 11.50
CA LYS A 23 -11.51 18.47 11.18
C LYS A 23 -11.95 18.64 9.72
N ASN A 24 -11.76 19.83 9.13
CA ASN A 24 -12.20 20.08 7.76
C ASN A 24 -11.25 19.48 6.71
N PHE A 25 -9.95 19.33 7.04
CA PHE A 25 -8.99 18.67 6.16
C PHE A 25 -9.30 17.18 6.07
N ASP A 26 -9.52 16.51 7.21
CA ASP A 26 -9.81 15.08 7.25
C ASP A 26 -11.10 14.69 6.50
N ILE A 27 -12.15 15.54 6.56
CA ILE A 27 -13.44 15.29 5.88
C ILE A 27 -13.30 15.26 4.34
N ASP A 28 -12.38 16.01 3.75
CA ASP A 28 -12.23 16.06 2.29
C ASP A 28 -11.50 14.82 1.74
N TYR A 29 -10.55 14.27 2.52
CA TYR A 29 -9.89 13.00 2.19
C TYR A 29 -10.83 11.81 2.39
N ASP A 30 -11.67 11.83 3.42
CA ASP A 30 -12.61 10.74 3.69
C ASP A 30 -13.57 10.48 2.51
N LYS A 31 -13.86 11.50 1.68
CA LYS A 31 -14.65 11.34 0.43
C LYS A 31 -14.02 10.38 -0.58
N ASN A 32 -12.71 10.21 -0.52
CA ASN A 32 -11.93 9.36 -1.42
C ASN A 32 -11.44 8.08 -0.73
N ALA A 33 -12.02 7.72 0.43
CA ALA A 33 -11.56 6.56 1.21
C ALA A 33 -11.57 5.25 0.41
N SER A 34 -12.58 5.02 -0.43
CA SER A 34 -12.65 3.84 -1.30
C SER A 34 -11.51 3.81 -2.33
N PHE A 35 -11.18 4.95 -2.92
CA PHE A 35 -10.05 5.09 -3.84
C PHE A 35 -8.72 4.78 -3.14
N TYR A 36 -8.49 5.30 -1.93
CA TYR A 36 -7.28 4.99 -1.17
C TYR A 36 -7.21 3.52 -0.75
N HIS A 37 -8.36 2.91 -0.44
CA HIS A 37 -8.44 1.48 -0.18
C HIS A 37 -8.07 0.68 -1.44
N SER A 38 -8.61 1.05 -2.60
CA SER A 38 -8.24 0.43 -3.89
C SER A 38 -6.75 0.51 -4.16
N ASN A 39 -6.11 1.66 -3.97
CA ASN A 39 -4.66 1.80 -4.20
C ASN A 39 -3.85 0.94 -3.23
N LEU A 40 -4.28 0.87 -1.97
CA LEU A 40 -3.63 -0.01 -0.99
C LEU A 40 -3.72 -1.48 -1.41
N ILE A 41 -4.90 -1.97 -1.77
CA ILE A 41 -5.07 -3.36 -2.20
C ILE A 41 -4.34 -3.62 -3.52
N ASN A 42 -4.43 -2.72 -4.50
CA ASN A 42 -3.73 -2.84 -5.79
C ASN A 42 -2.21 -2.89 -5.62
N SER A 43 -1.65 -2.06 -4.75
CA SER A 43 -0.20 -2.09 -4.47
C SER A 43 0.22 -3.46 -3.93
N ILE A 44 -0.56 -4.05 -3.01
CA ILE A 44 -0.28 -5.37 -2.45
C ILE A 44 -0.47 -6.45 -3.53
N ILE A 45 -1.49 -6.33 -4.37
CA ILE A 45 -1.71 -7.24 -5.50
C ILE A 45 -0.50 -7.23 -6.43
N LEU A 46 0.01 -6.07 -6.85
CA LEU A 46 1.17 -6.00 -7.75
C LEU A 46 2.37 -6.78 -7.20
N PHE A 47 2.68 -6.61 -5.91
CA PHE A 47 3.77 -7.36 -5.26
C PHE A 47 3.48 -8.86 -5.06
N SER A 48 2.23 -9.30 -5.18
CA SER A 48 1.85 -10.72 -5.13
C SER A 48 2.05 -11.45 -6.46
N LEU A 49 2.25 -10.72 -7.56
CA LEU A 49 2.34 -11.27 -8.91
C LEU A 49 3.70 -11.89 -9.22
N THR A 50 3.70 -12.86 -10.13
CA THR A 50 4.93 -13.39 -10.75
C THR A 50 5.43 -12.45 -11.83
N LYS A 51 6.67 -12.65 -12.31
CA LYS A 51 7.16 -11.96 -13.51
C LYS A 51 6.19 -12.08 -14.67
N SER A 52 5.76 -13.31 -14.96
CA SER A 52 4.86 -13.58 -16.08
C SER A 52 3.53 -12.86 -15.94
N ASP A 53 3.02 -12.71 -14.71
CA ASP A 53 1.77 -11.99 -14.48
C ASP A 53 1.94 -10.47 -14.62
N LEU A 54 3.05 -9.92 -14.13
CA LEU A 54 3.39 -8.51 -14.34
C LEU A 54 3.58 -8.20 -15.84
N GLU A 55 4.25 -9.07 -16.58
CA GLU A 55 4.46 -8.90 -18.03
C GLU A 55 3.14 -8.84 -18.82
N LYS A 56 2.10 -9.56 -18.37
CA LYS A 56 0.76 -9.50 -18.99
C LYS A 56 0.06 -8.15 -18.80
N LEU A 57 0.46 -7.38 -17.80
CA LEU A 57 -0.10 -6.05 -17.54
C LEU A 57 0.54 -4.96 -18.42
N ILE A 58 1.69 -5.24 -19.06
CA ILE A 58 2.39 -4.27 -19.90
C ILE A 58 1.47 -3.79 -21.02
N SER A 59 1.30 -2.47 -21.10
CA SER A 59 0.56 -1.81 -22.17
C SER A 59 1.22 -0.47 -22.51
N PRO A 60 0.84 0.20 -23.62
CA PRO A 60 1.41 1.49 -23.98
C PRO A 60 1.29 2.57 -22.88
N THR A 61 0.30 2.43 -21.99
CA THR A 61 0.02 3.37 -20.90
C THR A 61 0.30 2.78 -19.51
N PHE A 62 0.85 1.57 -19.43
CA PHE A 62 1.05 0.87 -18.16
C PHE A 62 2.41 0.18 -18.09
N ASN A 63 3.23 0.60 -17.13
CA ASN A 63 4.52 -0.03 -16.84
C ASN A 63 4.49 -0.64 -15.43
N PRO A 64 4.38 -1.98 -15.30
CA PRO A 64 4.24 -2.65 -14.01
C PRO A 64 5.39 -2.37 -13.02
N PHE A 65 6.61 -2.16 -13.51
CA PHE A 65 7.76 -1.83 -12.65
C PHE A 65 7.63 -0.44 -12.05
N PHE A 66 7.22 0.52 -12.87
CA PHE A 66 6.92 1.87 -12.39
C PHE A 66 5.78 1.84 -11.38
N GLU A 67 4.70 1.12 -11.68
CA GLU A 67 3.55 1.02 -10.78
C GLU A 67 3.88 0.32 -9.45
N LEU A 68 4.71 -0.73 -9.45
CA LEU A 68 5.19 -1.35 -8.21
C LEU A 68 5.89 -0.33 -7.29
N GLU A 69 6.64 0.63 -7.86
CA GLU A 69 7.32 1.68 -7.10
C GLU A 69 6.36 2.79 -6.67
N THR A 70 5.50 3.27 -7.58
CA THR A 70 4.64 4.43 -7.32
C THR A 70 3.41 4.11 -6.48
N GLU A 71 2.74 2.98 -6.74
CA GLU A 71 1.50 2.62 -6.05
C GLU A 71 1.74 2.34 -4.57
N ILE A 72 2.84 1.66 -4.23
CA ILE A 72 3.18 1.39 -2.82
C ILE A 72 3.53 2.66 -2.05
N ASP A 73 4.18 3.62 -2.71
CA ASP A 73 4.50 4.89 -2.06
C ASP A 73 3.26 5.75 -1.87
N TYR A 74 2.38 5.81 -2.87
CA TYR A 74 1.13 6.53 -2.81
C TYR A 74 0.17 5.93 -1.77
N ALA A 75 -0.08 4.62 -1.84
CA ALA A 75 -1.00 3.90 -0.94
C ALA A 75 -0.66 4.10 0.54
N PHE A 76 0.64 4.23 0.83
CA PHE A 76 1.14 4.42 2.19
C PHE A 76 1.58 5.86 2.49
N MET A 77 1.14 6.82 1.69
CA MET A 77 1.19 8.22 2.10
C MET A 77 0.32 8.37 3.36
N PRO A 78 0.79 9.06 4.43
CA PRO A 78 0.11 9.03 5.73
C PRO A 78 -1.37 9.38 5.64
N VAL A 79 -1.75 10.42 4.91
CA VAL A 79 -3.16 10.82 4.81
C VAL A 79 -4.03 9.76 4.14
N CYS A 80 -3.56 9.13 3.05
CA CYS A 80 -4.29 8.07 2.35
C CYS A 80 -4.43 6.83 3.22
N PHE A 81 -3.31 6.38 3.80
CA PHE A 81 -3.27 5.19 4.64
C PHE A 81 -4.15 5.33 5.89
N GLU A 82 -4.04 6.45 6.60
CA GLU A 82 -4.86 6.72 7.79
C GLU A 82 -6.35 6.81 7.46
N THR A 83 -6.71 7.38 6.30
CA THR A 83 -8.09 7.49 5.84
C THR A 83 -8.75 6.11 5.72
N VAL A 84 -8.04 5.09 5.21
CA VAL A 84 -8.55 3.72 5.09
C VAL A 84 -8.96 3.14 6.46
N PHE A 85 -8.13 3.32 7.49
CA PHE A 85 -8.44 2.82 8.83
C PHE A 85 -9.50 3.65 9.54
N ARG A 86 -9.46 4.98 9.42
CA ARG A 86 -10.43 5.87 10.05
C ARG A 86 -11.85 5.61 9.55
N ASN A 87 -11.99 5.26 8.27
CA ASN A 87 -13.28 4.90 7.66
C ASN A 87 -13.62 3.41 7.83
N GLY A 88 -12.80 2.63 8.55
CA GLY A 88 -13.10 1.23 8.87
C GLY A 88 -13.04 0.27 7.68
N LEU A 89 -12.43 0.66 6.56
CA LEU A 89 -12.32 -0.18 5.37
C LEU A 89 -11.34 -1.35 5.58
N ILE A 90 -10.36 -1.17 6.47
CA ILE A 90 -9.50 -2.24 6.96
C ILE A 90 -9.47 -2.18 8.49
N ASN A 91 -9.52 -3.35 9.13
CA ASN A 91 -9.40 -3.43 10.58
C ASN A 91 -8.05 -2.89 11.06
N SER A 92 -8.06 -2.03 12.07
CA SER A 92 -6.86 -1.44 12.68
C SER A 92 -5.80 -2.45 13.14
N SER A 93 -6.17 -3.71 13.40
CA SER A 93 -5.24 -4.79 13.72
C SER A 93 -4.23 -5.08 12.61
N PHE A 94 -4.56 -4.78 11.35
CA PHE A 94 -3.66 -4.99 10.19
C PHE A 94 -2.61 -3.90 10.02
N ARG A 95 -2.73 -2.78 10.74
CA ARG A 95 -1.88 -1.60 10.54
C ARG A 95 -0.39 -1.91 10.62
N SER A 96 0.04 -2.60 11.69
CA SER A 96 1.44 -2.93 11.88
C SER A 96 1.96 -3.85 10.78
N GLU A 97 1.17 -4.85 10.40
CA GLU A 97 1.54 -5.80 9.34
C GLU A 97 1.67 -5.12 7.97
N LEU A 98 0.79 -4.17 7.65
CA LEU A 98 0.86 -3.39 6.41
C LEU A 98 2.08 -2.46 6.40
N LEU A 99 2.39 -1.79 7.53
CA LEU A 99 3.59 -0.95 7.62
C LEU A 99 4.88 -1.76 7.53
N GLU A 100 4.92 -2.96 8.13
CA GLU A 100 6.05 -3.88 7.96
C GLU A 100 6.22 -4.30 6.49
N PHE A 101 5.12 -4.56 5.79
CA PHE A 101 5.15 -4.86 4.36
C PHE A 101 5.76 -3.71 3.54
N LYS A 102 5.35 -2.46 3.77
CA LYS A 102 5.99 -1.29 3.14
C LYS A 102 7.50 -1.23 3.42
N LEU A 103 7.91 -1.50 4.66
CA LEU A 103 9.33 -1.46 5.00
C LEU A 103 10.13 -2.54 4.27
N LEU A 104 9.53 -3.71 4.03
CA LEU A 104 10.15 -4.77 3.24
C LEU A 104 10.31 -4.34 1.77
N THR A 105 9.30 -3.71 1.16
CA THR A 105 9.39 -3.26 -0.24
C THR A 105 10.39 -2.11 -0.42
N HIS A 106 10.45 -1.17 0.53
CA HIS A 106 11.45 -0.10 0.52
C HIS A 106 12.88 -0.60 0.79
N GLY A 107 13.01 -1.79 1.38
CA GLY A 107 14.29 -2.43 1.64
C GLY A 107 14.85 -3.23 0.46
N ILE A 108 14.17 -3.28 -0.69
CA ILE A 108 14.66 -3.95 -1.90
C ILE A 108 15.91 -3.19 -2.42
N PRO A 109 17.08 -3.84 -2.52
CA PRO A 109 18.26 -3.22 -3.12
C PRO A 109 18.00 -2.80 -4.58
N SER A 110 18.52 -1.64 -4.98
CA SER A 110 18.34 -1.13 -6.35
C SER A 110 18.90 -2.06 -7.42
N GLU A 111 19.90 -2.86 -7.09
CA GLU A 111 20.55 -3.81 -8.00
C GLU A 111 19.64 -4.98 -8.38
N ILE A 112 18.63 -5.28 -7.56
CA ILE A 112 17.68 -6.37 -7.81
C ILE A 112 16.31 -5.86 -8.25
N TRP A 113 16.19 -4.56 -8.52
CA TRP A 113 15.02 -3.94 -9.15
C TRP A 113 15.06 -4.16 -10.67
N ASP A 114 15.13 -5.43 -11.09
CA ASP A 114 15.13 -5.85 -12.49
C ASP A 114 14.26 -7.10 -12.68
N TRP A 115 13.68 -7.22 -13.87
CA TRP A 115 12.87 -8.34 -14.34
C TRP A 115 13.54 -9.70 -14.14
N GLU A 116 14.87 -9.79 -14.21
CA GLU A 116 15.56 -11.06 -14.01
C GLU A 116 15.45 -11.60 -12.57
N TYR A 117 15.26 -10.72 -11.59
CA TYR A 117 15.27 -11.09 -10.16
C TYR A 117 13.89 -11.39 -9.57
N ILE A 118 12.81 -10.93 -10.20
CA ILE A 118 11.44 -10.98 -9.65
C ILE A 118 11.07 -12.38 -9.13
N ASP A 119 11.31 -13.43 -9.91
CA ASP A 119 10.90 -14.80 -9.55
C ASP A 119 11.97 -15.62 -8.83
N ILE A 120 13.23 -15.15 -8.80
CA ILE A 120 14.36 -15.96 -8.36
C ILE A 120 15.04 -15.40 -7.09
N HIS A 121 15.00 -14.09 -6.89
CA HIS A 121 15.73 -13.47 -5.79
C HIS A 121 14.95 -13.68 -4.48
N PRO A 122 15.60 -14.16 -3.41
CA PRO A 122 14.92 -14.47 -2.14
C PRO A 122 14.11 -13.30 -1.57
N THR A 123 14.60 -12.07 -1.69
CA THR A 123 13.88 -10.86 -1.27
C THR A 123 12.53 -10.71 -1.98
N TRP A 124 12.50 -10.84 -3.30
CA TRP A 124 11.25 -10.75 -4.08
C TRP A 124 10.28 -11.88 -3.74
N ILE A 125 10.79 -13.10 -3.59
CA ILE A 125 9.98 -14.27 -3.18
C ILE A 125 9.36 -14.03 -1.80
N GLN A 126 10.14 -13.54 -0.83
CA GLN A 126 9.66 -13.25 0.52
C GLN A 126 8.58 -12.17 0.51
N ILE A 127 8.79 -11.07 -0.23
CA ILE A 127 7.84 -9.97 -0.35
C ILE A 127 6.54 -10.47 -0.98
N ARG A 128 6.63 -11.28 -2.04
CA ARG A 128 5.47 -11.88 -2.69
C ARG A 128 4.66 -12.76 -1.74
N GLN A 129 5.33 -13.64 -1.00
CA GLN A 129 4.66 -14.48 -0.01
C GLN A 129 3.99 -13.64 1.08
N LYS A 130 4.63 -12.56 1.54
CA LYS A 130 4.04 -11.63 2.50
C LYS A 130 2.81 -10.93 1.93
N ALA A 131 2.87 -10.47 0.68
CA ALA A 131 1.74 -9.86 -0.01
C ALA A 131 0.56 -10.82 -0.15
N ILE A 132 0.80 -12.06 -0.60
CA ILE A 132 -0.22 -13.12 -0.69
C ILE A 132 -0.88 -13.36 0.67
N ASN A 133 -0.09 -13.53 1.73
CA ASN A 133 -0.61 -13.76 3.08
C ASN A 133 -1.44 -12.59 3.61
N ILE A 134 -1.06 -11.34 3.27
CA ILE A 134 -1.85 -10.16 3.64
C ILE A 134 -3.20 -10.17 2.91
N LEU A 135 -3.20 -10.43 1.60
CA LEU A 135 -4.42 -10.51 0.79
C LEU A 135 -5.35 -11.63 1.27
N ASP A 136 -4.79 -12.78 1.66
CA ASP A 136 -5.54 -13.90 2.25
C ASP A 136 -6.24 -13.46 3.54
N LYS A 137 -5.53 -12.80 4.46
CA LYS A 137 -6.09 -12.35 5.75
C LYS A 137 -7.09 -11.20 5.61
N LEU A 138 -6.93 -10.37 4.58
CA LEU A 138 -7.89 -9.31 4.21
C LEU A 138 -9.08 -9.88 3.41
N GLU A 139 -9.10 -11.19 3.15
CA GLU A 139 -10.15 -11.88 2.39
C GLU A 139 -10.38 -11.31 0.98
N VAL A 140 -9.32 -10.78 0.35
CA VAL A 140 -9.37 -10.22 -1.00
C VAL A 140 -9.54 -11.34 -2.03
N LYS A 141 -10.77 -11.47 -2.54
CA LYS A 141 -11.14 -12.53 -3.50
C LYS A 141 -10.64 -12.27 -4.91
N ASN A 142 -10.64 -11.01 -5.36
CA ASN A 142 -10.17 -10.64 -6.69
C ASN A 142 -8.72 -10.14 -6.61
N ARG A 143 -7.79 -10.86 -7.25
CA ARG A 143 -6.35 -10.54 -7.28
C ARG A 143 -5.90 -10.05 -8.65
N ILE A 144 -6.86 -9.62 -9.47
CA ILE A 144 -6.59 -8.98 -10.74
C ILE A 144 -6.35 -7.50 -10.45
N TYR A 145 -5.19 -6.99 -10.85
CA TYR A 145 -4.93 -5.56 -10.82
C TYR A 145 -6.00 -4.82 -11.63
N SER A 146 -6.56 -3.75 -11.07
CA SER A 146 -7.59 -2.93 -11.73
C SER A 146 -7.22 -1.46 -11.65
N ASP A 147 -7.03 -0.84 -12.81
CA ASP A 147 -6.87 0.60 -13.01
C ASP A 147 -8.18 1.38 -12.84
N ASP A 148 -9.33 0.70 -12.84
CA ASP A 148 -10.65 1.32 -12.71
C ASP A 148 -10.96 1.80 -11.28
N TYR A 149 -10.07 1.57 -10.30
CA TYR A 149 -10.17 1.98 -8.89
C TYR A 149 -11.47 1.61 -8.15
N ILE A 150 -12.35 0.82 -8.77
CA ILE A 150 -13.58 0.29 -8.20
C ILE A 150 -13.33 -1.16 -7.83
N ILE A 151 -13.03 -1.42 -6.56
CA ILE A 151 -13.10 -2.80 -6.05
C ILE A 151 -14.58 -3.20 -6.01
N HIS A 152 -14.97 -4.11 -6.89
CA HIS A 152 -16.26 -4.76 -6.81
C HIS A 152 -16.28 -5.75 -5.64
N GLU A 153 -16.66 -5.28 -4.46
CA GLU A 153 -17.09 -6.17 -3.39
C GLU A 153 -18.44 -6.80 -3.80
N LYS A 154 -18.48 -8.13 -3.85
CA LYS A 154 -19.71 -8.93 -3.92
C LYS A 154 -19.96 -9.61 -2.58
#